data_AF-A0AAD7FYI0-F1
#
_entry.id   AF-A0AAD7FYI0-F1
#
_cell.length_a   1.000
_cell.length_b   1.000
_cell.length_c   1.000
_cell.angle_alpha   90.00
_cell.angle_beta   90.00
_cell.angle_gamma   90.00
#
_symmetry.space_group_name_H-M   'P 1'
#
loop_
_entity.id
_entity.type
_entity.pdbx_description
1 polymer ?
#
loop_
_entity_poly.entity_id
_entity_poly.type
_entity_poly.pdbx_seq_one_letter_code
_entity_poly.pdbx_strand_id
1 'polypeptide(L)'
;MSDAPLTPRSRKAAVVPEDDNDNTPRAAASRQGRGQPGGSSGQIPALQRRSKSLARRSVDSEGTILPELITPRPSWLSPARTNRSREIQEHLPESTSEKISLIDFLSVTPPPVPSIYEDGKLTHTKTISDDALKKIGESDELQRVVPALFMMESLIDAVYKEFDNLHIDPGVEFQRDWLNSLHSYTTAPLMPKEIRSEKDTEDLVLGVLFRPLLAACYAAKMGTLERLDGYPNITSCGGGGKGALIPDAMLWSLHDTLATTIEVKTQGVFVASTDSGDRSHTFNDLLADFPEMGTGYSVRFIWPQVKQRLSTSADKIIVQVWTQMVVHKMKFAALTNYTSVIFFVREGDTLYMSAEYTQDRIFIAIFAFLAYVLGYFQQPTSKPDLPEVVNWWKKYINPTVEEPGIDTTTLPQGYLNRLLARKQSDVFD
;
A
#
# COMPACT_ATOMS: atom_id res chain seq x y z
N MET A 1 -27.41 33.40 61.77
CA MET A 1 -26.08 32.74 61.78
C MET A 1 -26.30 31.32 61.28
N SER A 2 -25.97 30.89 60.06
CA SER A 2 -25.36 31.46 58.86
C SER A 2 -25.79 30.49 57.74
N ASP A 3 -26.67 30.90 56.83
CA ASP A 3 -26.34 31.44 55.51
C ASP A 3 -25.46 30.51 54.66
N ALA A 4 -26.12 29.74 53.79
CA ALA A 4 -25.53 29.12 52.60
C ALA A 4 -26.05 29.87 51.36
N PRO A 5 -25.18 30.34 50.45
CA PRO A 5 -25.58 31.21 49.36
C PRO A 5 -26.13 30.44 48.16
N LEU A 6 -27.27 30.91 47.65
CA LEU A 6 -27.81 30.64 46.33
C LEU A 6 -26.97 31.36 45.28
N THR A 7 -26.52 30.65 44.24
CA THR A 7 -25.96 31.25 43.02
C THR A 7 -26.82 30.91 41.79
N PRO A 8 -26.82 31.79 40.77
CA PRO A 8 -28.01 32.03 39.96
C PRO A 8 -28.04 31.24 38.65
N ARG A 9 -29.25 30.86 38.24
CA ARG A 9 -29.57 30.38 36.89
C ARG A 9 -29.32 31.49 35.86
N SER A 10 -28.32 31.29 35.02
CA SER A 10 -28.08 32.06 33.79
C SER A 10 -29.09 31.65 32.71
N ARG A 11 -29.96 32.59 32.32
CA ARG A 11 -30.77 32.53 31.11
C ARG A 11 -29.85 32.83 29.91
N LYS A 12 -29.79 31.93 28.93
CA LYS A 12 -29.39 32.30 27.57
C LYS A 12 -30.56 32.05 26.61
N ALA A 13 -30.80 33.10 25.82
CA ALA A 13 -31.94 33.31 24.96
C ALA A 13 -31.96 32.33 23.78
N ALA A 14 -33.17 31.92 23.40
CA ALA A 14 -33.44 31.32 22.11
C ALA A 14 -33.26 32.41 21.03
N VAL A 15 -32.32 32.17 20.11
CA VAL A 15 -32.17 32.95 18.88
C VAL A 15 -32.95 32.20 17.80
N VAL A 16 -33.95 32.89 17.26
CA VAL A 16 -34.70 32.53 16.05
C VAL A 16 -33.76 32.70 14.85
N PRO A 17 -33.64 31.74 13.92
CA PRO A 17 -32.98 32.01 12.65
C PRO A 17 -33.96 32.77 11.75
N GLU A 18 -33.54 33.95 11.32
CA GLU A 18 -34.15 34.72 10.24
C GLU A 18 -34.02 33.96 8.91
N ASP A 19 -35.12 33.94 8.17
CA ASP A 19 -35.19 33.57 6.76
C ASP A 19 -34.40 34.58 5.93
N ASP A 20 -33.27 34.15 5.37
CA ASP A 20 -32.65 34.86 4.26
C ASP A 20 -32.90 34.12 2.95
N ASN A 21 -33.81 34.72 2.18
CA ASN A 21 -33.98 34.55 0.75
C ASN A 21 -32.66 34.88 0.05
N ASP A 22 -32.05 33.87 -0.59
CA ASP A 22 -31.13 34.15 -1.68
C ASP A 22 -31.65 33.51 -2.98
N ASN A 23 -31.82 34.40 -3.95
CA ASN A 23 -32.68 34.26 -5.12
C ASN A 23 -31.78 34.55 -6.31
N THR A 24 -31.22 33.52 -6.94
CA THR A 24 -30.59 33.62 -8.26
C THR A 24 -30.81 32.36 -9.10
N PRO A 25 -30.93 32.50 -10.44
CA PRO A 25 -31.83 31.71 -11.24
C PRO A 25 -31.15 30.50 -11.88
N ARG A 26 -31.81 29.34 -11.83
CA ARG A 26 -31.49 28.18 -12.67
C ARG A 26 -31.98 28.41 -14.10
N ALA A 27 -31.04 28.43 -15.04
CA ALA A 27 -31.31 28.35 -16.47
C ALA A 27 -31.97 27.00 -16.81
N ALA A 28 -33.25 27.07 -17.19
CA ALA A 28 -33.98 25.95 -17.77
C ALA A 28 -33.72 25.90 -19.29
N ALA A 29 -32.97 24.90 -19.75
CA ALA A 29 -32.94 24.56 -21.16
C ALA A 29 -34.06 23.56 -21.47
N SER A 30 -35.13 24.08 -22.07
CA SER A 30 -36.17 23.27 -22.71
C SER A 30 -35.57 22.54 -23.93
N ARG A 31 -35.81 21.23 -24.05
CA ARG A 31 -35.89 20.59 -25.37
C ARG A 31 -37.14 19.73 -25.45
N GLN A 32 -37.99 20.18 -26.36
CA GLN A 32 -39.21 19.54 -26.83
C GLN A 32 -38.93 18.13 -27.34
N GLY A 33 -39.92 17.26 -27.14
CA GLY A 33 -39.86 15.86 -27.51
C GLY A 33 -39.97 15.58 -29.00
N ARG A 34 -39.78 14.31 -29.33
CA ARG A 34 -40.29 13.66 -30.53
C ARG A 34 -40.33 12.14 -30.31
N GLY A 35 -41.52 11.58 -30.52
CA GLY A 35 -41.74 10.28 -31.15
C GLY A 35 -41.41 9.03 -30.35
N GLN A 36 -42.43 8.42 -29.75
CA GLN A 36 -42.51 6.95 -29.73
C GLN A 36 -42.68 6.43 -31.18
N PRO A 37 -42.14 5.24 -31.46
CA PRO A 37 -43.06 4.17 -31.81
C PRO A 37 -42.80 2.89 -31.01
N GLY A 38 -43.88 2.11 -30.87
CA GLY A 38 -43.96 0.93 -30.05
C GLY A 38 -43.22 -0.29 -30.57
N GLY A 39 -43.23 -1.33 -29.74
CA GLY A 39 -43.22 -2.72 -30.20
C GLY A 39 -41.96 -3.50 -29.87
N SER A 40 -42.03 -4.25 -28.77
CA SER A 40 -42.00 -5.73 -28.77
C SER A 40 -41.35 -6.27 -27.49
N SER A 41 -42.18 -6.98 -26.74
CA SER A 41 -41.81 -7.80 -25.60
C SER A 41 -41.00 -9.01 -26.08
N GLY A 42 -39.67 -8.94 -25.92
CA GLY A 42 -38.77 -10.08 -26.04
C GLY A 42 -38.34 -10.55 -24.65
N GLN A 43 -38.96 -11.62 -24.14
CA GLN A 43 -38.47 -12.35 -22.97
C GLN A 43 -37.10 -12.95 -23.29
N ILE A 44 -36.07 -12.60 -22.50
CA ILE A 44 -34.76 -13.27 -22.54
C ILE A 44 -34.83 -14.48 -21.60
N PRO A 45 -34.61 -15.71 -22.08
CA PRO A 45 -34.63 -16.88 -21.22
C PRO A 45 -33.38 -16.95 -20.33
N ALA A 46 -33.58 -17.30 -19.06
CA ALA A 46 -32.51 -17.58 -18.11
C ALA A 46 -31.66 -18.77 -18.59
N LEU A 47 -30.41 -18.50 -18.94
CA LEU A 47 -29.38 -19.50 -19.23
C LEU A 47 -28.95 -20.20 -17.93
N GLN A 48 -29.63 -21.31 -17.58
CA GLN A 48 -29.10 -22.28 -16.62
C GLN A 48 -27.90 -23.01 -17.24
N ARG A 49 -26.69 -22.64 -16.82
CA ARG A 49 -25.48 -23.44 -17.05
C ARG A 49 -25.56 -24.75 -16.25
N ARG A 50 -25.99 -25.83 -16.90
CA ARG A 50 -25.74 -27.20 -16.43
C ARG A 50 -24.38 -27.65 -16.94
N SER A 51 -23.37 -27.60 -16.08
CA SER A 51 -22.09 -28.26 -16.30
C SER A 51 -22.28 -29.78 -16.10
N LYS A 52 -22.38 -30.54 -17.19
CA LYS A 52 -22.26 -32.00 -17.13
C LYS A 52 -20.76 -32.33 -17.11
N SER A 53 -20.23 -32.73 -15.95
CA SER A 53 -18.90 -33.34 -15.89
C SER A 53 -18.98 -34.77 -16.42
N LEU A 54 -18.13 -35.09 -17.39
CA LEU A 54 -17.89 -36.45 -17.84
C LEU A 54 -16.83 -37.05 -16.91
N ALA A 55 -17.26 -37.84 -15.93
CA ALA A 55 -16.37 -38.67 -15.13
C ALA A 55 -16.07 -39.96 -15.90
N ARG A 56 -14.79 -40.23 -16.19
CA ARG A 56 -14.33 -41.58 -16.50
C ARG A 56 -14.07 -42.31 -15.19
N ARG A 57 -14.44 -43.60 -15.14
CA ARG A 57 -14.18 -44.49 -14.01
C ARG A 57 -13.03 -45.41 -14.40
N SER A 58 -11.96 -45.41 -13.62
CA SER A 58 -11.02 -46.53 -13.55
C SER A 58 -11.31 -47.31 -12.27
N VAL A 59 -11.08 -48.61 -12.32
CA VAL A 59 -11.27 -49.55 -11.20
C VAL A 59 -9.89 -50.08 -10.89
N ASP A 60 -9.47 -50.03 -9.63
CA ASP A 60 -8.22 -50.63 -9.21
C ASP A 60 -8.30 -52.16 -9.17
N SER A 61 -7.17 -52.82 -8.93
CA SER A 61 -7.07 -54.27 -8.86
C SER A 61 -7.87 -54.92 -7.74
N GLU A 62 -8.44 -54.14 -6.81
CA GLU A 62 -9.26 -54.63 -5.70
C GLU A 62 -10.75 -54.25 -5.83
N GLY A 63 -11.16 -53.65 -6.96
CA GLY A 63 -12.56 -53.33 -7.22
C GLY A 63 -13.09 -52.07 -6.53
N THR A 64 -12.21 -51.25 -5.94
CA THR A 64 -12.61 -50.03 -5.22
C THR A 64 -12.71 -48.86 -6.21
N ILE A 65 -13.87 -48.18 -6.20
CA ILE A 65 -14.10 -47.00 -7.03
C ILE A 65 -13.57 -45.77 -6.28
N LEU A 66 -12.36 -45.33 -6.62
CA LEU A 66 -11.82 -44.06 -6.13
C LEU A 66 -12.17 -42.90 -7.08
N PRO A 67 -12.58 -41.72 -6.56
CA PRO A 67 -12.77 -40.54 -7.39
C PRO A 67 -11.41 -40.02 -7.88
N GLU A 68 -11.15 -40.17 -9.17
CA GLU A 68 -9.97 -39.61 -9.81
C GLU A 68 -10.10 -38.07 -9.86
N LEU A 69 -9.31 -37.39 -9.03
CA LEU A 69 -9.21 -35.93 -9.03
C LEU A 69 -8.38 -35.50 -10.25
N ILE A 70 -9.03 -35.46 -11.42
CA ILE A 70 -8.45 -34.86 -12.62
C ILE A 70 -8.42 -33.35 -12.40
N THR A 71 -7.26 -32.82 -11.99
CA THR A 71 -6.99 -31.40 -12.11
C THR A 71 -6.86 -31.08 -13.61
N PRO A 72 -7.69 -30.20 -14.20
CA PRO A 72 -7.51 -29.83 -15.59
C PRO A 72 -6.18 -29.09 -15.72
N ARG A 73 -5.22 -29.66 -16.47
CA ARG A 73 -4.11 -28.87 -17.00
C ARG A 73 -4.71 -27.76 -17.85
N PRO A 74 -4.47 -26.47 -17.52
CA PRO A 74 -5.01 -25.39 -18.31
C PRO A 74 -4.42 -25.43 -19.73
N SER A 75 -5.27 -25.55 -20.75
CA SER A 75 -4.88 -25.70 -22.16
C SER A 75 -4.25 -24.45 -22.79
N TRP A 76 -3.97 -23.41 -22.00
CA TRP A 76 -3.24 -22.21 -22.43
C TRP A 76 -1.73 -22.29 -22.17
N LEU A 77 -1.23 -23.41 -21.64
CA LEU A 77 0.20 -23.71 -21.49
C LEU A 77 0.87 -24.27 -22.76
N SER A 78 0.24 -24.19 -23.94
CA SER A 78 0.94 -24.44 -25.22
C SER A 78 1.59 -23.15 -25.69
N PRO A 79 2.93 -23.03 -25.68
CA PRO A 79 3.58 -21.81 -26.11
C PRO A 79 3.57 -21.75 -27.63
N ALA A 80 2.80 -20.82 -28.17
CA ALA A 80 3.10 -20.28 -29.49
C ALA A 80 4.47 -19.59 -29.42
N ARG A 81 5.53 -20.35 -29.77
CA ARG A 81 6.88 -19.84 -29.99
C ARG A 81 6.81 -18.74 -31.04
N THR A 82 6.84 -17.50 -30.56
CA THR A 82 7.02 -16.29 -31.37
C THR A 82 8.29 -15.60 -30.88
N ASN A 83 8.85 -14.70 -31.70
CA ASN A 83 10.16 -14.03 -31.54
C ASN A 83 10.46 -13.37 -30.17
N ARG A 84 9.52 -13.39 -29.24
CA ARG A 84 9.57 -12.79 -27.90
C ARG A 84 10.41 -13.55 -26.88
N SER A 85 10.69 -14.83 -27.12
CA SER A 85 11.64 -15.60 -26.29
C SER A 85 13.06 -15.02 -26.34
N ARG A 86 13.38 -14.21 -27.35
CA ARG A 86 14.70 -13.61 -27.56
C ARG A 86 14.98 -12.42 -26.63
N GLU A 87 13.99 -11.55 -26.37
CA GLU A 87 14.12 -10.44 -25.40
C GLU A 87 14.24 -10.94 -23.95
N ILE A 88 13.55 -12.04 -23.61
CA ILE A 88 13.70 -12.68 -22.29
C ILE A 88 15.07 -13.36 -22.15
N GLN A 89 15.61 -13.89 -23.26
CA GLN A 89 16.97 -14.48 -23.29
C GLN A 89 18.08 -13.43 -23.19
N GLU A 90 17.85 -12.16 -23.53
CA GLU A 90 18.86 -11.10 -23.36
C GLU A 90 19.00 -10.67 -21.89
N HIS A 91 17.97 -10.90 -21.08
CA HIS A 91 17.98 -10.60 -19.64
C HIS A 91 18.30 -11.82 -18.76
N LEU A 92 18.27 -13.03 -19.31
CA LEU A 92 18.72 -14.23 -18.63
C LEU A 92 20.14 -14.55 -19.11
N PRO A 93 21.11 -14.83 -18.22
CA PRO A 93 22.47 -15.16 -18.64
C PRO A 93 22.45 -16.32 -19.66
N GLU A 94 23.16 -16.16 -20.78
CA GLU A 94 23.25 -17.15 -21.87
C GLU A 94 23.85 -18.46 -21.36
N SER A 95 23.03 -19.40 -20.87
CA SER A 95 23.43 -20.80 -20.61
C SER A 95 24.83 -20.94 -19.96
N THR A 96 25.22 -20.01 -19.11
CA THR A 96 26.38 -20.21 -18.25
C THR A 96 25.88 -21.14 -17.16
N SER A 97 26.63 -22.18 -16.84
CA SER A 97 26.36 -23.06 -15.68
C SER A 97 26.52 -22.32 -14.34
N GLU A 98 26.34 -20.99 -14.36
CA GLU A 98 26.58 -20.10 -13.25
C GLU A 98 25.31 -20.04 -12.43
N LYS A 99 25.46 -20.37 -11.15
CA LYS A 99 24.36 -20.32 -10.20
C LYS A 99 24.08 -18.84 -9.90
N ILE A 100 22.80 -18.49 -9.89
CA ILE A 100 22.34 -17.14 -9.55
C ILE A 100 22.18 -17.09 -8.03
N SER A 101 22.86 -16.17 -7.36
CA SER A 101 22.64 -15.96 -5.93
C SER A 101 21.27 -15.31 -5.70
N LEU A 102 20.69 -15.51 -4.52
CA LEU A 102 19.48 -14.79 -4.14
C LEU A 102 19.70 -13.27 -4.16
N ILE A 103 20.89 -12.80 -3.82
CA ILE A 103 21.23 -11.37 -3.85
C ILE A 103 21.19 -10.83 -5.29
N ASP A 104 21.73 -11.56 -6.26
CA ASP A 104 21.64 -11.18 -7.68
C ASP A 104 20.18 -11.10 -8.12
N PHE A 105 19.36 -12.08 -7.72
CA PHE A 105 17.92 -12.07 -8.00
C PHE A 105 17.21 -10.85 -7.39
N LEU A 106 17.55 -10.47 -6.16
CA LEU A 106 16.98 -9.30 -5.48
C LEU A 106 17.50 -7.95 -5.99
N SER A 107 18.58 -7.96 -6.77
CA SER A 107 19.20 -6.76 -7.35
C SER A 107 18.66 -6.44 -8.76
N VAL A 108 17.73 -7.25 -9.27
CA VAL A 108 17.10 -7.03 -10.58
C VAL A 108 16.13 -5.85 -10.51
N THR A 109 16.26 -4.93 -11.46
CA THR A 109 15.27 -3.85 -11.67
C THR A 109 13.94 -4.45 -12.18
N PRO A 110 12.79 -4.10 -11.59
CA PRO A 110 11.50 -4.54 -12.12
C PRO A 110 11.27 -4.08 -13.57
N PRO A 111 10.51 -4.83 -14.39
CA PRO A 111 10.17 -4.39 -15.73
C PRO A 111 9.37 -3.07 -15.68
N PRO A 112 9.37 -2.27 -16.76
CA PRO A 112 8.65 -1.00 -16.79
C PRO A 112 7.16 -1.16 -16.44
N VAL A 113 6.63 -0.20 -15.67
CA VAL A 113 5.20 -0.16 -15.35
C VAL A 113 4.38 0.11 -16.62
N PRO A 114 3.28 -0.62 -16.85
CA PRO A 114 2.35 -0.30 -17.93
C PRO A 114 1.76 1.11 -17.77
N SER A 115 1.52 1.82 -18.87
CA SER A 115 0.90 3.14 -18.82
C SER A 115 -0.55 3.08 -18.33
N ILE A 116 -1.00 4.14 -17.66
CA ILE A 116 -2.43 4.36 -17.42
C ILE A 116 -3.09 4.68 -18.78
N TYR A 117 -4.30 4.17 -18.99
CA TYR A 117 -5.02 4.28 -20.27
C TYR A 117 -5.26 5.74 -20.75
N GLU A 118 -5.25 6.71 -19.84
CA GLU A 118 -5.45 8.13 -20.12
C GLU A 118 -4.79 8.97 -19.02
N ASP A 119 -4.11 10.05 -19.40
CA ASP A 119 -3.44 10.95 -18.47
C ASP A 119 -4.44 11.58 -17.48
N GLY A 120 -4.00 11.73 -16.23
CA GLY A 120 -4.81 12.30 -15.15
C GLY A 120 -5.89 11.36 -14.58
N LYS A 121 -6.04 10.14 -15.11
CA LYS A 121 -6.91 9.11 -14.52
C LYS A 121 -6.23 8.38 -13.39
N LEU A 122 -7.05 7.76 -12.54
CA LEU A 122 -6.59 7.00 -11.39
C LEU A 122 -5.66 7.82 -10.48
N THR A 123 -5.98 9.11 -10.29
CA THR A 123 -5.26 10.06 -9.42
C THR A 123 -5.96 10.27 -8.09
N HIS A 124 -7.20 9.77 -7.95
CA HIS A 124 -8.02 10.00 -6.78
C HIS A 124 -7.76 8.94 -5.70
N THR A 125 -7.61 9.39 -4.47
CA THR A 125 -7.69 8.52 -3.30
C THR A 125 -9.12 8.51 -2.79
N LYS A 126 -9.62 7.32 -2.44
CA LYS A 126 -10.95 7.13 -1.84
C LYS A 126 -11.17 8.10 -0.68
N THR A 127 -12.33 8.73 -0.63
CA THR A 127 -12.70 9.57 0.51
C THR A 127 -12.84 8.69 1.76
N ILE A 128 -12.24 9.14 2.85
CA ILE A 128 -12.37 8.49 4.15
C ILE A 128 -13.81 8.64 4.63
N SER A 129 -14.46 7.52 4.96
CA SER A 129 -15.84 7.54 5.44
C SER A 129 -15.90 7.89 6.93
N ASP A 130 -16.98 8.54 7.36
CA ASP A 130 -17.22 8.83 8.78
C ASP A 130 -17.22 7.54 9.62
N ASP A 131 -17.72 6.43 9.07
CA ASP A 131 -17.77 5.15 9.76
C ASP A 131 -16.39 4.51 9.91
N ALA A 132 -15.43 4.85 9.04
CA ALA A 132 -14.04 4.46 9.25
C ALA A 132 -13.39 5.28 10.38
N LEU A 133 -13.64 6.60 10.41
CA LEU A 133 -13.11 7.48 11.47
C LEU A 133 -13.65 7.10 12.85
N LYS A 134 -14.95 6.81 12.97
CA LYS A 134 -15.58 6.39 14.24
C LYS A 134 -15.03 5.08 14.82
N LYS A 135 -14.31 4.28 14.04
CA LYS A 135 -13.67 3.04 14.53
C LYS A 135 -12.38 3.32 15.27
N ILE A 136 -11.81 4.51 15.14
CA ILE A 136 -10.61 4.94 15.82
C ILE A 136 -11.06 5.69 17.08
N GLY A 137 -10.72 5.15 18.25
CA GLY A 137 -10.95 5.84 19.51
C GLY A 137 -9.97 6.99 19.68
N GLU A 138 -10.31 7.98 20.52
CA GLU A 138 -9.45 9.16 20.79
C GLU A 138 -8.02 8.78 21.22
N SER A 139 -7.87 7.68 21.97
CA SER A 139 -6.56 7.16 22.40
C SER A 139 -5.74 6.51 21.29
N ASP A 140 -6.37 6.16 20.17
CA ASP A 140 -5.75 5.52 19.00
C ASP A 140 -5.54 6.50 17.85
N GLU A 141 -5.86 7.79 18.01
CA GLU A 141 -5.66 8.80 16.99
C GLU A 141 -4.17 9.05 16.73
N LEU A 142 -3.80 9.18 15.45
CA LEU A 142 -2.46 9.56 15.05
C LEU A 142 -2.18 11.01 15.46
N GLN A 143 -1.11 11.23 16.23
CA GLN A 143 -0.73 12.55 16.70
C GLN A 143 0.47 13.12 15.92
N ARG A 144 1.32 12.24 15.36
CA ARG A 144 2.52 12.67 14.65
C ARG A 144 3.08 11.62 13.70
N VAL A 145 3.77 12.12 12.68
CA VAL A 145 4.47 11.33 11.68
C VAL A 145 5.97 11.61 11.80
N VAL A 146 6.79 10.57 11.76
CA VAL A 146 8.24 10.65 11.91
C VAL A 146 8.91 10.06 10.67
N PRO A 147 9.59 10.88 9.85
CA PRO A 147 10.45 10.38 8.79
C PRO A 147 11.64 9.62 9.39
N ALA A 148 11.72 8.33 9.10
CA ALA A 148 12.78 7.44 9.51
C ALA A 148 13.49 6.94 8.24
N LEU A 149 14.24 7.84 7.61
CA LEU A 149 14.80 7.63 6.26
C LEU A 149 15.74 6.40 6.18
N PHE A 150 16.36 6.01 7.29
CA PHE A 150 17.26 4.85 7.39
C PHE A 150 16.59 3.60 7.98
N MET A 151 15.26 3.60 8.14
CA MET A 151 14.51 2.55 8.83
C MET A 151 14.82 1.14 8.34
N MET A 152 14.99 0.94 7.02
CA MET A 152 15.20 -0.38 6.44
C MET A 152 16.67 -0.74 6.22
N GLU A 153 17.62 0.19 6.39
CA GLU A 153 19.02 -0.05 6.01
C GLU A 153 19.65 -1.17 6.85
N SER A 154 19.36 -1.22 8.15
CA SER A 154 19.80 -2.32 9.03
C SER A 154 19.25 -3.69 8.62
N LEU A 155 18.01 -3.71 8.11
CA LEU A 155 17.35 -4.93 7.64
C LEU A 155 17.91 -5.38 6.29
N ILE A 156 18.17 -4.43 5.38
CA ILE A 156 18.80 -4.70 4.09
C ILE A 156 20.22 -5.24 4.30
N ASP A 157 21.01 -4.63 5.19
CA ASP A 157 22.32 -5.14 5.58
C ASP A 157 22.26 -6.56 6.15
N ALA A 158 21.23 -6.86 6.94
CA ALA A 158 21.01 -8.20 7.46
C ALA A 158 20.67 -9.20 6.32
N VAL A 159 19.96 -8.77 5.27
CA VAL A 159 19.68 -9.63 4.12
C VAL A 159 20.96 -10.08 3.43
N TYR A 160 21.87 -9.15 3.13
CA TYR A 160 23.16 -9.46 2.53
C TYR A 160 24.01 -10.42 3.39
N LYS A 161 23.89 -10.33 4.72
CA LYS A 161 24.66 -11.17 5.64
C LYS A 161 24.07 -12.57 5.83
N GLU A 162 22.74 -12.69 5.88
CA GLU A 162 22.07 -13.92 6.30
C GLU A 162 21.55 -14.79 5.15
N PHE A 163 21.23 -14.18 4.00
CA PHE A 163 20.52 -14.89 2.91
C PHE A 163 21.35 -15.10 1.64
N ASP A 164 22.65 -14.82 1.66
CA ASP A 164 23.57 -15.02 0.52
C ASP A 164 23.80 -16.50 0.15
N ASN A 165 23.40 -17.42 1.03
CA ASN A 165 23.68 -18.85 0.83
C ASN A 165 22.74 -19.53 -0.19
N LEU A 166 21.58 -18.93 -0.51
CA LEU A 166 20.65 -19.54 -1.46
C LEU A 166 21.11 -19.29 -2.90
N HIS A 167 21.46 -20.37 -3.60
CA HIS A 167 21.90 -20.35 -4.98
C HIS A 167 20.93 -21.14 -5.86
N ILE A 168 20.55 -20.56 -6.98
CA ILE A 168 19.61 -21.11 -7.95
C ILE A 168 20.41 -21.53 -9.18
N ASP A 169 20.28 -22.79 -9.60
CA ASP A 169 20.95 -23.34 -10.78
C ASP A 169 19.93 -23.44 -11.94
N PRO A 170 19.97 -22.53 -12.94
CA PRO A 170 19.05 -22.56 -14.08
C PRO A 170 19.24 -23.79 -14.99
N GLY A 171 20.35 -24.52 -14.84
CA GLY A 171 20.59 -25.80 -15.52
C GLY A 171 19.69 -26.92 -15.00
N VAL A 172 19.27 -26.83 -13.74
CA VAL A 172 18.36 -27.80 -13.11
C VAL A 172 16.91 -27.45 -13.40
N GLU A 173 16.17 -28.36 -14.06
CA GLU A 173 14.81 -28.10 -14.56
C GLU A 173 13.86 -27.53 -13.50
N PHE A 174 13.78 -28.16 -12.32
CA PHE A 174 12.87 -27.69 -11.28
C PHE A 174 13.24 -26.30 -10.72
N GLN A 175 14.54 -25.99 -10.62
CA GLN A 175 15.01 -24.69 -10.11
C GLN A 175 14.79 -23.60 -11.14
N ARG A 176 14.98 -23.91 -12.43
CA ARG A 176 14.63 -23.03 -13.53
C ARG A 176 13.14 -22.73 -13.57
N ASP A 177 12.29 -23.75 -13.38
CA ASP A 177 10.83 -23.56 -13.34
C ASP A 177 10.41 -22.72 -12.13
N TRP A 178 11.03 -22.95 -10.97
CA TRP A 178 10.86 -22.13 -9.78
C TRP A 178 11.27 -20.68 -10.06
N LEU A 179 12.47 -20.44 -10.61
CA LEU A 179 12.95 -19.11 -10.98
C LEU A 179 11.99 -18.41 -11.95
N ASN A 180 11.54 -19.12 -13.00
CA ASN A 180 10.58 -18.60 -13.98
C ASN A 180 9.23 -18.25 -13.35
N SER A 181 8.84 -18.88 -12.24
CA SER A 181 7.61 -18.56 -11.53
C SER A 181 7.71 -17.30 -10.67
N LEU A 182 8.93 -16.82 -10.38
CA LEU A 182 9.19 -15.68 -9.50
C LEU A 182 9.79 -14.47 -10.21
N HIS A 183 10.60 -14.69 -11.24
CA HIS A 183 11.32 -13.61 -11.90
C HIS A 183 10.36 -12.58 -12.50
N SER A 184 10.64 -11.31 -12.28
CA SER A 184 9.72 -10.23 -12.63
C SER A 184 9.48 -10.14 -14.14
N TYR A 185 10.52 -10.36 -14.95
CA TYR A 185 10.41 -10.40 -16.41
C TYR A 185 9.67 -11.62 -16.98
N THR A 186 9.52 -12.70 -16.21
CA THR A 186 8.76 -13.88 -16.65
C THR A 186 7.31 -13.82 -16.20
N THR A 187 7.04 -13.15 -15.06
CA THR A 187 5.69 -12.98 -14.49
C THR A 187 4.96 -11.76 -15.05
N ALA A 188 5.65 -10.64 -15.28
CA ALA A 188 5.05 -9.40 -15.80
C ALA A 188 4.35 -9.54 -17.17
N PRO A 189 4.81 -10.38 -18.13
CA PRO A 189 4.10 -10.58 -19.39
C PRO A 189 2.68 -11.14 -19.26
N LEU A 190 2.34 -11.72 -18.11
CA LEU A 190 1.00 -12.21 -17.80
C LEU A 190 0.08 -11.13 -17.22
N MET A 191 0.61 -9.92 -16.97
CA MET A 191 -0.10 -8.80 -16.36
C MET A 191 -0.69 -7.86 -17.43
N PRO A 192 -1.62 -6.95 -17.05
CA PRO A 192 -2.20 -5.99 -17.98
C PRO A 192 -1.13 -5.15 -18.70
N LYS A 193 -1.28 -4.99 -20.02
CA LYS A 193 -0.39 -4.14 -20.84
C LYS A 193 -0.67 -2.64 -20.70
N GLU A 194 -1.79 -2.30 -20.06
CA GLU A 194 -2.28 -0.96 -19.82
C GLU A 194 -3.08 -1.02 -18.51
N ILE A 195 -2.87 -0.05 -17.62
CA ILE A 195 -3.60 0.04 -16.35
C ILE A 195 -4.92 0.76 -16.60
N ARG A 196 -6.04 0.06 -16.40
CA ARG A 196 -7.40 0.59 -16.58
C ARG A 196 -8.15 0.78 -15.27
N SER A 197 -7.64 0.19 -14.19
CA SER A 197 -8.24 0.21 -12.86
C SER A 197 -7.19 0.09 -11.77
N GLU A 198 -7.54 0.47 -10.54
CA GLU A 198 -6.72 0.21 -9.34
C GLU A 198 -6.41 -1.28 -9.18
N LYS A 199 -7.38 -2.14 -9.53
CA LYS A 199 -7.23 -3.61 -9.48
C LYS A 199 -6.12 -4.12 -10.40
N ASP A 200 -5.92 -3.52 -11.57
CA ASP A 200 -4.84 -3.90 -12.49
C ASP A 200 -3.46 -3.62 -11.84
N THR A 201 -3.33 -2.50 -11.14
CA THR A 201 -2.11 -2.19 -10.38
C THR A 201 -1.93 -3.14 -9.20
N GLU A 202 -3.00 -3.47 -8.48
CA GLU A 202 -2.96 -4.47 -7.40
C GLU A 202 -2.48 -5.83 -7.91
N ASP A 203 -3.06 -6.35 -9.01
CA ASP A 203 -2.66 -7.64 -9.58
C ASP A 203 -1.20 -7.62 -10.04
N LEU A 204 -0.76 -6.53 -10.66
CA LEU A 204 0.63 -6.33 -11.07
C LEU A 204 1.58 -6.34 -9.86
N VAL A 205 1.30 -5.52 -8.84
CA VAL A 205 2.12 -5.41 -7.61
C VAL A 205 2.20 -6.74 -6.88
N LEU A 206 1.06 -7.40 -6.66
CA LEU A 206 1.03 -8.65 -5.92
C LEU A 206 1.65 -9.80 -6.73
N GLY A 207 1.44 -9.82 -8.04
CA GLY A 207 1.93 -10.85 -8.94
C GLY A 207 3.42 -10.77 -9.27
N VAL A 208 3.99 -9.55 -9.30
CA VAL A 208 5.39 -9.32 -9.71
C VAL A 208 6.30 -8.97 -8.53
N LEU A 209 5.80 -8.30 -7.50
CA LEU A 209 6.61 -7.89 -6.35
C LEU A 209 6.38 -8.81 -5.15
N PHE A 210 5.20 -8.74 -4.55
CA PHE A 210 5.02 -9.26 -3.19
C PHE A 210 4.99 -10.78 -3.10
N ARG A 211 4.19 -11.47 -3.93
CA ARG A 211 4.11 -12.94 -3.88
C ARG A 211 5.42 -13.61 -4.32
N PRO A 212 6.10 -13.14 -5.39
CA PRO A 212 7.39 -13.70 -5.75
C PRO A 212 8.44 -13.54 -4.64
N LEU A 213 8.53 -12.35 -4.04
CA LEU A 213 9.49 -12.09 -2.97
C LEU A 213 9.14 -12.85 -1.69
N LEU A 214 7.86 -13.09 -1.40
CA LEU A 214 7.45 -13.96 -0.30
C LEU A 214 7.94 -15.41 -0.51
N ALA A 215 7.90 -15.92 -1.75
CA ALA A 215 8.42 -17.24 -2.08
C ALA A 215 9.93 -17.32 -1.95
N ALA A 216 10.64 -16.28 -2.40
CA ALA A 216 12.07 -16.16 -2.19
C ALA A 216 12.40 -16.11 -0.69
N CYS A 217 11.70 -15.31 0.12
CA CYS A 217 11.90 -15.23 1.57
C CYS A 217 11.69 -16.60 2.25
N TYR A 218 10.63 -17.31 1.87
CA TYR A 218 10.34 -18.63 2.43
C TYR A 218 11.41 -19.64 2.05
N ALA A 219 11.80 -19.71 0.77
CA ALA A 219 12.85 -20.62 0.31
C ALA A 219 14.20 -20.34 1.00
N ALA A 220 14.55 -19.06 1.15
CA ALA A 220 15.76 -18.63 1.84
C ALA A 220 15.74 -19.03 3.32
N LYS A 221 14.58 -18.88 3.99
CA LYS A 221 14.38 -19.31 5.38
C LYS A 221 14.51 -20.83 5.55
N MET A 222 13.95 -21.60 4.62
CA MET A 222 13.96 -23.06 4.68
C MET A 222 15.25 -23.68 4.18
N GLY A 223 16.09 -22.92 3.47
CA GLY A 223 17.31 -23.42 2.83
C GLY A 223 17.03 -24.41 1.69
N THR A 224 15.81 -24.40 1.14
CA THR A 224 15.38 -25.28 0.06
C THR A 224 14.36 -24.59 -0.84
N LEU A 225 14.40 -24.94 -2.13
CA LEU A 225 13.42 -24.52 -3.13
C LEU A 225 12.22 -25.49 -3.20
N GLU A 226 12.28 -26.62 -2.51
CA GLU A 226 11.20 -27.61 -2.48
C GLU A 226 9.95 -27.03 -1.80
N ARG A 227 8.79 -27.35 -2.37
CA ARG A 227 7.51 -26.90 -1.83
C ARG A 227 7.19 -27.71 -0.57
N LEU A 228 7.16 -27.03 0.56
CA LEU A 228 6.80 -27.62 1.85
C LEU A 228 5.31 -27.39 2.16
N ASP A 229 4.78 -28.23 3.06
CA ASP A 229 3.42 -28.07 3.58
C ASP A 229 3.35 -26.85 4.51
N GLY A 230 2.36 -25.99 4.28
CA GLY A 230 2.22 -24.71 4.99
C GLY A 230 3.11 -23.62 4.39
N TYR A 231 2.48 -22.52 3.97
CA TYR A 231 3.17 -21.43 3.28
C TYR A 231 2.58 -20.09 3.72
N PRO A 232 3.41 -19.10 4.11
CA PRO A 232 2.90 -17.77 4.44
C PRO A 232 2.16 -17.22 3.23
N ASN A 233 1.07 -16.51 3.43
CA ASN A 233 0.19 -16.18 2.32
C ASN A 233 -0.14 -14.70 2.27
N ILE A 234 -0.23 -14.16 1.05
CA ILE A 234 -0.75 -12.82 0.78
C ILE A 234 -2.14 -12.96 0.18
N THR A 235 -3.14 -12.66 1.01
CA THR A 235 -4.55 -12.71 0.65
C THR A 235 -5.06 -11.32 0.36
N SER A 236 -6.01 -11.20 -0.58
CA SER A 236 -6.86 -10.01 -0.62
C SER A 236 -7.68 -9.93 0.67
N CYS A 237 -8.03 -8.71 1.07
CA CYS A 237 -8.90 -8.53 2.23
C CYS A 237 -10.36 -8.35 1.75
N GLY A 238 -11.20 -9.35 2.02
CA GLY A 238 -12.63 -9.30 1.74
C GLY A 238 -13.44 -8.80 2.96
N GLY A 239 -14.71 -8.47 2.72
CA GLY A 239 -15.72 -8.47 3.80
C GLY A 239 -15.90 -7.18 4.60
N GLY A 240 -15.29 -6.07 4.21
CA GLY A 240 -15.65 -4.78 4.82
C GLY A 240 -16.99 -4.29 4.28
N GLY A 241 -17.91 -3.94 5.19
CA GLY A 241 -19.14 -3.24 4.84
C GLY A 241 -18.86 -1.93 4.09
N LYS A 242 -19.90 -1.36 3.47
CA LYS A 242 -19.80 -0.09 2.75
C LYS A 242 -19.13 0.96 3.63
N GLY A 243 -18.03 1.54 3.14
CA GLY A 243 -17.27 2.58 3.86
C GLY A 243 -16.07 2.08 4.68
N ALA A 244 -15.86 0.77 4.83
CA ALA A 244 -14.65 0.27 5.46
C ALA A 244 -13.39 0.68 4.68
N LEU A 245 -12.34 1.02 5.44
CA LEU A 245 -10.96 1.12 4.94
C LEU A 245 -10.33 -0.24 5.10
N ILE A 246 -10.22 -0.93 3.98
CA ILE A 246 -9.71 -2.29 3.90
C ILE A 246 -8.37 -2.18 3.19
N PRO A 247 -7.30 -2.84 3.67
CA PRO A 247 -6.07 -2.92 2.90
C PRO A 247 -6.28 -3.77 1.64
N ASP A 248 -5.56 -3.47 0.56
CA ASP A 248 -5.67 -4.25 -0.67
C ASP A 248 -5.19 -5.69 -0.47
N ALA A 249 -4.16 -5.88 0.37
CA ALA A 249 -3.68 -7.19 0.75
C ALA A 249 -3.22 -7.30 2.22
N MET A 250 -3.19 -8.54 2.69
CA MET A 250 -2.81 -8.92 4.04
C MET A 250 -1.81 -10.08 3.99
N LEU A 251 -0.70 -9.97 4.71
CA LEU A 251 0.28 -11.04 4.85
C LEU A 251 -0.01 -11.85 6.12
N TRP A 252 -0.15 -13.15 5.95
CA TRP A 252 -0.33 -14.12 7.03
C TRP A 252 0.93 -14.96 7.21
N SER A 253 1.33 -15.16 8.47
CA SER A 253 2.40 -16.08 8.81
C SER A 253 1.96 -17.54 8.65
N LEU A 254 2.90 -18.47 8.85
CA LEU A 254 2.62 -19.91 8.90
C LEU A 254 1.67 -20.33 10.02
N HIS A 255 1.49 -19.47 11.03
CA HIS A 255 0.64 -19.72 12.19
C HIS A 255 -0.70 -18.98 12.11
N ASP A 256 -1.12 -18.58 10.90
CA ASP A 256 -2.33 -17.79 10.65
C ASP A 256 -2.37 -16.48 11.47
N THR A 257 -1.20 -15.93 11.82
CA THR A 257 -1.11 -14.62 12.44
C THR A 257 -0.94 -13.56 11.35
N LEU A 258 -1.80 -12.55 11.36
CA LEU A 258 -1.64 -11.39 10.48
C LEU A 258 -0.33 -10.68 10.85
N ALA A 259 0.57 -10.53 9.88
CA ALA A 259 1.91 -9.96 10.07
C ALA A 259 1.98 -8.49 9.65
N THR A 260 1.32 -8.13 8.53
CA THR A 260 1.28 -6.76 8.01
C THR A 260 0.11 -6.56 7.04
N THR A 261 -0.28 -5.31 6.85
CA THR A 261 -1.15 -4.87 5.75
C THR A 261 -0.34 -4.31 4.59
N ILE A 262 -0.87 -4.41 3.38
CA ILE A 262 -0.27 -3.87 2.16
C ILE A 262 -1.35 -3.03 1.46
N GLU A 263 -1.04 -1.77 1.22
CA GLU A 263 -1.87 -0.83 0.46
C GLU A 263 -1.20 -0.57 -0.90
N VAL A 264 -1.99 -0.66 -1.97
CA VAL A 264 -1.54 -0.46 -3.33
C VAL A 264 -2.23 0.76 -3.91
N LYS A 265 -1.44 1.69 -4.46
CA LYS A 265 -1.95 2.84 -5.21
C LYS A 265 -1.47 2.77 -6.65
N THR A 266 -2.20 3.43 -7.52
CA THR A 266 -1.77 3.68 -8.89
C THR A 266 -0.66 4.72 -8.91
N GLN A 267 0.21 4.68 -9.92
CA GLN A 267 1.28 5.66 -10.08
C GLN A 267 0.76 7.11 -10.13
N GLY A 268 -0.45 7.32 -10.67
CA GLY A 268 -1.10 8.63 -10.72
C GLY A 268 -1.47 9.21 -9.35
N VAL A 269 -1.60 8.40 -8.30
CA VAL A 269 -1.81 8.89 -6.93
C VAL A 269 -0.50 9.37 -6.33
N PHE A 270 0.59 8.64 -6.57
CA PHE A 270 1.93 8.94 -6.03
C PHE A 270 2.58 10.16 -6.68
N VAL A 271 2.26 10.42 -7.94
CA VAL A 271 2.78 11.55 -8.70
C VAL A 271 1.63 12.53 -8.93
N ALA A 272 1.45 13.45 -7.98
CA ALA A 272 0.45 14.50 -8.12
C ALA A 272 0.99 15.58 -9.08
N SER A 273 0.18 15.93 -10.08
CA SER A 273 0.42 17.16 -10.84
C SER A 273 0.22 18.33 -9.90
N THR A 274 1.22 19.17 -9.76
CA THR A 274 1.04 20.50 -9.14
C THR A 274 0.36 21.42 -10.14
N ASP A 275 -0.19 22.54 -9.66
CA ASP A 275 -0.73 23.60 -10.51
C ASP A 275 0.33 24.22 -11.44
N SER A 276 1.62 24.03 -11.12
CA SER A 276 2.75 24.44 -11.98
C SER A 276 3.07 23.46 -13.12
N GLY A 277 2.39 22.31 -13.18
CA GLY A 277 2.73 21.22 -14.10
C GLY A 277 3.93 20.39 -13.67
N ASP A 278 4.55 20.70 -12.52
CA ASP A 278 5.58 19.87 -11.93
C ASP A 278 4.97 18.63 -11.31
N ARG A 279 5.67 17.51 -11.46
CA ARG A 279 5.29 16.23 -10.87
C ARG A 279 5.97 16.13 -9.52
N SER A 280 5.21 16.35 -8.44
CA SER A 280 5.71 16.16 -7.08
C SER A 280 5.25 14.82 -6.52
N HIS A 281 6.16 14.13 -5.83
CA HIS A 281 5.83 12.90 -5.11
C HIS A 281 4.93 13.22 -3.91
N THR A 282 3.92 12.39 -3.66
CA THR A 282 2.90 12.63 -2.61
C THR A 282 3.48 12.95 -1.24
N PHE A 283 4.63 12.36 -0.88
CA PHE A 283 5.26 12.51 0.42
C PHE A 283 6.56 13.32 0.37
N ASN A 284 6.86 14.02 -0.72
CA ASN A 284 8.14 14.71 -0.89
C ASN A 284 8.45 15.68 0.26
N ASP A 285 7.47 16.52 0.65
CA ASP A 285 7.66 17.50 1.72
C ASP A 285 7.89 16.85 3.09
N LEU A 286 7.36 15.65 3.29
CA LEU A 286 7.47 14.89 4.53
C LEU A 286 8.78 14.10 4.60
N LEU A 287 9.23 13.53 3.48
CA LEU A 287 10.41 12.66 3.39
C LEU A 287 11.68 13.41 2.97
N ALA A 288 11.59 14.70 2.70
CA ALA A 288 12.75 15.51 2.39
C ALA A 288 13.75 15.49 3.56
N ASP A 289 15.04 15.39 3.21
CA ASP A 289 16.13 15.38 4.18
C ASP A 289 16.41 16.81 4.66
N PHE A 290 16.52 16.98 5.97
CA PHE A 290 16.79 18.26 6.62
C PHE A 290 17.83 18.07 7.73
N PRO A 291 19.13 18.07 7.36
CA PRO A 291 20.21 17.79 8.29
C PRO A 291 20.20 18.68 9.54
N GLU A 292 19.73 19.92 9.44
CA GLU A 292 19.65 20.87 10.55
C GLU A 292 18.68 20.46 11.66
N MET A 293 17.70 19.60 11.36
CA MET A 293 16.72 19.11 12.34
C MET A 293 17.17 17.83 13.03
N GLY A 294 18.24 17.18 12.53
CA GLY A 294 18.68 15.87 12.98
C GLY A 294 17.70 14.75 12.60
N THR A 295 17.97 13.53 13.07
CA THR A 295 17.07 12.38 12.88
C THR A 295 15.92 12.41 13.88
N GLY A 296 14.79 11.79 13.52
CA GLY A 296 13.65 11.63 14.42
C GLY A 296 12.80 12.87 14.65
N TYR A 297 13.00 13.93 13.85
CA TYR A 297 12.06 15.04 13.84
C TYR A 297 10.64 14.53 13.54
N SER A 298 9.66 15.07 14.25
CA SER A 298 8.26 14.73 14.04
C SER A 298 7.51 15.87 13.40
N VAL A 299 6.55 15.52 12.56
CA VAL A 299 5.55 16.39 11.97
C VAL A 299 4.24 16.13 12.69
N ARG A 300 3.58 17.18 13.19
CA ARG A 300 2.30 17.05 13.88
C ARG A 300 1.23 16.60 12.88
N PHE A 301 0.40 15.67 13.30
CA PHE A 301 -0.76 15.22 12.56
C PHE A 301 -2.02 15.55 13.35
N ILE A 302 -2.97 16.22 12.71
CA ILE A 302 -4.27 16.57 13.29
C ILE A 302 -5.29 15.57 12.77
N TRP A 303 -5.76 14.68 13.64
CA TRP A 303 -6.71 13.64 13.25
C TRP A 303 -8.05 14.25 12.78
N PRO A 304 -8.60 13.83 11.63
CA PRO A 304 -9.87 14.36 11.14
C PRO A 304 -11.06 13.94 12.01
N GLN A 305 -11.89 14.92 12.33
CA GLN A 305 -13.20 14.71 12.90
C GLN A 305 -14.24 14.38 11.82
N VAL A 306 -15.35 13.78 12.23
CA VAL A 306 -16.49 13.42 11.36
C VAL A 306 -16.93 14.63 10.52
N LYS A 307 -17.19 14.42 9.22
CA LYS A 307 -17.51 15.44 8.19
C LYS A 307 -16.38 16.40 7.81
N GLN A 308 -15.21 16.36 8.44
CA GLN A 308 -14.08 17.16 7.97
C GLN A 308 -13.45 16.51 6.73
N ARG A 309 -12.94 17.35 5.83
CA ARG A 309 -12.29 16.91 4.60
C ARG A 309 -10.79 17.04 4.75
N LEU A 310 -10.09 15.97 4.40
CA LEU A 310 -8.64 15.99 4.21
C LEU A 310 -8.32 16.68 2.89
N SER A 311 -7.40 17.64 2.94
CA SER A 311 -7.04 18.50 1.81
C SER A 311 -6.15 17.77 0.81
N THR A 312 -5.15 17.03 1.28
CA THR A 312 -4.14 16.40 0.40
C THR A 312 -4.36 14.90 0.20
N SER A 313 -3.72 14.33 -0.84
CA SER A 313 -3.65 12.88 -1.03
C SER A 313 -2.79 12.21 0.05
N ALA A 314 -1.72 12.87 0.50
CA ALA A 314 -0.86 12.37 1.57
C ALA A 314 -1.65 12.13 2.85
N ASP A 315 -2.47 13.10 3.27
CA ASP A 315 -3.28 12.98 4.47
C ASP A 315 -4.29 11.83 4.37
N LYS A 316 -4.94 11.68 3.21
CA LYS A 316 -5.91 10.59 2.96
C LYS A 316 -5.23 9.23 3.05
N ILE A 317 -4.05 9.10 2.47
CA ILE A 317 -3.27 7.85 2.51
C ILE A 317 -2.80 7.56 3.94
N ILE A 318 -2.28 8.56 4.66
CA ILE A 318 -1.83 8.39 6.06
C ILE A 318 -3.01 7.94 6.94
N VAL A 319 -4.16 8.60 6.85
CA VAL A 319 -5.37 8.20 7.60
C VAL A 319 -5.81 6.79 7.22
N GLN A 320 -5.73 6.44 5.94
CA GLN A 320 -6.07 5.10 5.46
C GLN A 320 -5.15 4.03 6.05
N VAL A 321 -3.83 4.18 5.90
CA VAL A 321 -2.84 3.25 6.43
C VAL A 321 -2.94 3.15 7.95
N TRP A 322 -3.01 4.28 8.65
CA TRP A 322 -3.17 4.30 10.11
C TRP A 322 -4.42 3.56 10.57
N THR A 323 -5.57 3.85 9.94
CA THR A 323 -6.84 3.19 10.29
C THR A 323 -6.75 1.68 10.10
N GLN A 324 -6.15 1.22 9.00
CA GLN A 324 -5.93 -0.21 8.75
C GLN A 324 -5.04 -0.82 9.84
N MET A 325 -3.94 -0.16 10.20
CA MET A 325 -3.03 -0.64 11.24
C MET A 325 -3.73 -0.73 12.62
N VAL A 326 -4.54 0.26 13.00
CA VAL A 326 -5.29 0.23 14.27
C VAL A 326 -6.36 -0.85 14.26
N VAL A 327 -7.22 -0.87 13.24
CA VAL A 327 -8.37 -1.79 13.13
C VAL A 327 -7.89 -3.25 13.11
N HIS A 328 -6.82 -3.53 12.38
CA HIS A 328 -6.23 -4.87 12.30
C HIS A 328 -5.20 -5.15 13.40
N LYS A 329 -4.96 -4.21 14.32
CA LYS A 329 -3.98 -4.30 15.42
C LYS A 329 -2.55 -4.60 14.95
N MET A 330 -2.19 -4.08 13.79
CA MET A 330 -0.88 -4.28 13.17
C MET A 330 0.11 -3.21 13.61
N LYS A 331 1.38 -3.63 13.71
CA LYS A 331 2.52 -2.75 13.93
C LYS A 331 3.13 -2.27 12.62
N PHE A 332 2.99 -3.05 11.55
CA PHE A 332 3.66 -2.82 10.27
C PHE A 332 2.65 -2.67 9.14
N ALA A 333 3.00 -1.83 8.16
CA ALA A 333 2.28 -1.71 6.89
C ALA A 333 3.26 -1.36 5.76
N ALA A 334 2.87 -1.67 4.52
CA ALA A 334 3.55 -1.21 3.32
C ALA A 334 2.58 -0.45 2.40
N LEU A 335 3.05 0.62 1.77
CA LEU A 335 2.36 1.34 0.70
C LEU A 335 3.21 1.26 -0.56
N THR A 336 2.62 0.90 -1.69
CA THR A 336 3.37 0.75 -2.95
C THR A 336 2.56 1.17 -4.16
N ASN A 337 3.26 1.53 -5.25
CA ASN A 337 2.66 1.83 -6.55
C ASN A 337 3.28 1.05 -7.72
N TYR A 338 3.87 -0.11 -7.44
CA TYR A 338 4.75 -0.88 -8.32
C TYR A 338 6.16 -0.30 -8.53
N THR A 339 6.29 0.99 -8.79
CA THR A 339 7.60 1.63 -9.02
C THR A 339 8.33 2.01 -7.74
N SER A 340 7.60 2.11 -6.64
CA SER A 340 8.12 2.46 -5.34
C SER A 340 7.37 1.82 -4.19
N VAL A 341 8.02 1.78 -3.02
CA VAL A 341 7.44 1.31 -1.76
C VAL A 341 7.89 2.18 -0.58
N ILE A 342 6.97 2.43 0.34
CA ILE A 342 7.21 3.07 1.64
C ILE A 342 6.72 2.10 2.72
N PHE A 343 7.52 1.90 3.76
CA PHE A 343 7.17 1.08 4.91
C PHE A 343 6.78 1.94 6.11
N PHE A 344 5.86 1.42 6.91
CA PHE A 344 5.31 2.10 8.07
C PHE A 344 5.49 1.26 9.32
N VAL A 345 5.83 1.92 10.43
CA VAL A 345 5.85 1.33 11.76
C VAL A 345 4.99 2.16 12.70
N ARG A 346 4.08 1.52 13.42
CA ARG A 346 3.22 2.15 14.43
C ARG A 346 3.78 1.91 15.82
N GLU A 347 4.02 2.98 16.58
CA GLU A 347 4.30 2.90 18.02
C GLU A 347 3.49 3.95 18.78
N GLY A 348 2.52 3.48 19.58
CA GLY A 348 1.60 4.37 20.30
C GLY A 348 0.82 5.26 19.34
N ASP A 349 0.98 6.58 19.49
CA ASP A 349 0.35 7.66 18.72
C ASP A 349 1.23 8.17 17.55
N THR A 350 2.30 7.43 17.23
CA THR A 350 3.34 7.82 16.28
C THR A 350 3.39 6.85 15.09
N LEU A 351 3.42 7.42 13.88
CA LEU A 351 3.65 6.69 12.64
C LEU A 351 5.05 7.01 12.09
N TYR A 352 5.94 6.02 12.09
CA TYR A 352 7.22 6.14 11.41
C TYR A 352 7.07 5.77 9.94
N MET A 353 7.72 6.53 9.07
CA MET A 353 7.71 6.32 7.61
C MET A 353 9.14 6.14 7.10
N SER A 354 9.39 5.07 6.35
CA SER A 354 10.69 4.89 5.71
C SER A 354 10.91 5.90 4.58
N ALA A 355 12.14 5.97 4.06
CA ALA A 355 12.36 6.54 2.74
C ALA A 355 11.53 5.81 1.67
N GLU A 356 11.33 6.46 0.52
CA GLU A 356 10.76 5.83 -0.67
C GLU A 356 11.84 4.97 -1.36
N TYR A 357 11.64 3.65 -1.41
CA TYR A 357 12.52 2.73 -2.12
C TYR A 357 12.03 2.56 -3.55
N THR A 358 12.91 2.82 -4.53
CA THR A 358 12.58 2.79 -5.97
C THR A 358 13.58 1.91 -6.74
N GLN A 359 13.30 1.67 -8.03
CA GLN A 359 14.24 1.10 -9.00
C GLN A 359 14.84 -0.25 -8.55
N ASP A 360 16.17 -0.33 -8.47
CA ASP A 360 16.98 -1.50 -8.15
C ASP A 360 16.90 -1.90 -6.67
N ARG A 361 16.44 -1.01 -5.79
CA ARG A 361 16.32 -1.30 -4.34
C ARG A 361 14.96 -1.84 -3.92
N ILE A 362 13.94 -1.78 -4.77
CA ILE A 362 12.57 -2.14 -4.36
C ILE A 362 12.43 -3.60 -3.96
N PHE A 363 13.09 -4.53 -4.68
CA PHE A 363 13.00 -5.96 -4.38
C PHE A 363 13.67 -6.31 -3.06
N ILE A 364 14.91 -5.86 -2.85
CA ILE A 364 15.61 -6.13 -1.60
C ILE A 364 14.91 -5.47 -0.40
N ALA A 365 14.33 -4.28 -0.57
CA ALA A 365 13.60 -3.61 0.50
C ALA A 365 12.30 -4.35 0.87
N ILE A 366 11.52 -4.81 -0.12
CA ILE A 366 10.33 -5.64 0.13
C ILE A 366 10.73 -6.98 0.75
N PHE A 367 11.78 -7.63 0.25
CA PHE A 367 12.29 -8.88 0.82
C PHE A 367 12.71 -8.69 2.28
N ALA A 368 13.49 -7.65 2.58
CA ALA A 368 13.93 -7.34 3.94
C ALA A 368 12.74 -7.10 4.88
N PHE A 369 11.73 -6.37 4.40
CA PHE A 369 10.49 -6.15 5.14
C PHE A 369 9.72 -7.45 5.40
N LEU A 370 9.49 -8.27 4.38
CA LEU A 370 8.79 -9.55 4.50
C LEU A 370 9.52 -10.50 5.46
N ALA A 371 10.84 -10.63 5.30
CA ALA A 371 11.67 -11.45 6.19
C ALA A 371 11.60 -10.94 7.65
N TYR A 372 11.58 -9.62 7.85
CA TYR A 372 11.45 -9.05 9.19
C TYR A 372 10.10 -9.33 9.83
N VAL A 373 8.99 -9.00 9.15
CA VAL A 373 7.64 -9.15 9.74
C VAL A 373 7.23 -10.61 9.95
N LEU A 374 7.86 -11.54 9.22
CA LEU A 374 7.70 -12.99 9.41
C LEU A 374 8.67 -13.58 10.45
N GLY A 375 9.60 -12.79 10.98
CA GLY A 375 10.59 -13.26 11.97
C GLY A 375 11.61 -14.24 11.40
N TYR A 376 12.02 -14.06 10.14
CA TYR A 376 12.93 -14.98 9.46
C TYR A 376 14.41 -14.72 9.69
N PHE A 377 14.78 -13.51 10.13
CA PHE A 377 16.15 -13.21 10.56
C PHE A 377 16.54 -14.06 11.77
N GLN A 378 17.74 -14.62 11.73
CA GLN A 378 18.31 -15.38 12.84
C GLN A 378 18.87 -14.45 13.91
N GLN A 379 19.41 -13.30 13.52
CA GLN A 379 19.97 -12.35 14.47
C GLN A 379 18.86 -11.52 15.13
N PRO A 380 18.72 -11.56 16.47
CA PRO A 380 17.70 -10.81 17.18
C PRO A 380 17.92 -9.28 17.12
N THR A 381 19.07 -8.83 16.63
CA THR A 381 19.43 -7.42 16.46
C THR A 381 18.88 -6.80 15.19
N SER A 382 18.39 -7.60 14.23
CA SER A 382 17.81 -7.12 12.98
C SER A 382 16.43 -6.52 13.24
N LYS A 383 16.38 -5.22 13.53
CA LYS A 383 15.15 -4.45 13.73
C LYS A 383 15.19 -3.15 12.91
N PRO A 384 14.02 -2.62 12.51
CA PRO A 384 13.92 -1.29 11.93
C PRO A 384 14.61 -0.25 12.79
N ASP A 385 15.41 0.62 12.16
CA ASP A 385 16.04 1.72 12.86
C ASP A 385 15.04 2.87 13.05
N LEU A 386 14.44 2.93 14.24
CA LEU A 386 13.48 3.96 14.60
C LEU A 386 14.20 5.03 15.43
N PRO A 387 14.32 6.26 14.92
CA PRO A 387 14.98 7.34 15.66
C PRO A 387 14.13 7.76 16.87
N GLU A 388 14.78 8.34 17.88
CA GLU A 388 14.08 8.95 19.00
C GLU A 388 13.21 10.13 18.53
N VAL A 389 11.96 10.18 18.98
CA VAL A 389 11.00 11.17 18.52
C VAL A 389 11.27 12.55 19.11
N VAL A 390 11.61 13.51 18.24
CA VAL A 390 11.81 14.91 18.59
C VAL A 390 10.58 15.75 18.22
N ASN A 391 9.83 16.19 19.24
CA ASN A 391 8.67 17.09 19.09
C ASN A 391 9.09 18.56 19.07
N TRP A 392 9.93 18.94 18.12
CA TRP A 392 10.51 20.28 18.05
C TRP A 392 9.44 21.39 18.05
N TRP A 393 8.31 21.16 17.38
CA TRP A 393 7.24 22.12 17.18
C TRP A 393 6.47 22.50 18.46
N LYS A 394 6.49 21.66 19.51
CA LYS A 394 5.78 21.94 20.78
C LYS A 394 6.23 23.26 21.44
N LYS A 395 7.46 23.71 21.16
CA LYS A 395 8.01 24.96 21.69
C LYS A 395 7.62 26.20 20.89
N TYR A 396 7.10 26.02 19.67
CA TYR A 396 7.02 27.09 18.67
C TYR A 396 5.62 27.29 18.11
N ILE A 397 4.76 26.28 18.19
CA ILE A 397 3.47 26.29 17.50
C ILE A 397 2.35 26.39 18.52
N ASN A 398 1.51 27.40 18.33
CA ASN A 398 0.28 27.55 19.10
C ASN A 398 -0.70 26.45 18.65
N PRO A 399 -1.29 25.67 19.57
CA PRO A 399 -2.21 24.57 19.23
C PRO A 399 -3.46 24.96 18.43
N THR A 400 -3.71 26.25 18.15
CA THR A 400 -4.91 26.78 17.49
C THR A 400 -5.09 26.41 16.01
N VAL A 401 -4.11 25.78 15.36
CA VAL A 401 -4.32 25.25 14.00
C VAL A 401 -5.15 23.96 14.11
N GLU A 402 -6.36 23.99 13.54
CA GLU A 402 -7.36 22.91 13.64
C GLU A 402 -7.64 22.22 12.29
N GLU A 403 -6.88 22.53 11.24
CA GLU A 403 -7.05 21.87 9.94
C GLU A 403 -6.57 20.41 10.00
N PRO A 404 -7.42 19.42 9.65
CA PRO A 404 -7.01 18.02 9.69
C PRO A 404 -5.97 17.64 8.67
N GLY A 405 -5.10 16.70 9.05
CA GLY A 405 -3.98 16.23 8.23
C GLY A 405 -2.64 16.65 8.82
N ILE A 406 -1.63 16.69 7.95
CA ILE A 406 -0.29 17.20 8.27
C ILE A 406 -0.39 18.70 8.61
N ASP A 407 0.06 19.09 9.80
CA ASP A 407 0.25 20.50 10.14
C ASP A 407 1.48 21.02 9.38
N THR A 408 1.25 21.70 8.25
CA THR A 408 2.31 22.20 7.36
C THR A 408 3.27 23.16 8.06
N THR A 409 2.87 23.77 9.17
CA THR A 409 3.77 24.63 9.97
C THR A 409 4.81 23.82 10.76
N THR A 410 4.61 22.50 10.88
CA THR A 410 5.54 21.52 11.45
C THR A 410 6.33 20.75 10.39
N LEU A 411 6.21 21.10 9.11
CA LEU A 411 7.13 20.62 8.10
C LEU A 411 8.47 21.35 8.23
N PRO A 412 9.57 20.77 7.73
CA PRO A 412 10.89 21.39 7.83
C PRO A 412 10.99 22.77 7.16
N GLN A 413 10.27 23.00 6.05
CA GLN A 413 10.18 24.33 5.46
C GLN A 413 9.53 25.35 6.42
N GLY A 414 8.53 24.91 7.19
CA GLY A 414 7.91 25.70 8.25
C GLY A 414 8.89 26.02 9.38
N TYR A 415 9.80 25.10 9.73
CA TYR A 415 10.88 25.33 10.68
C TYR A 415 11.87 26.40 10.16
N LEU A 416 12.33 26.28 8.91
CA LEU A 416 13.26 27.23 8.31
C LEU A 416 12.69 28.64 8.28
N ASN A 417 11.44 28.80 7.84
CA ASN A 417 10.75 30.09 7.81
C ASN A 417 10.71 30.76 9.18
N ARG A 418 10.54 29.98 10.27
CA ARG A 418 10.54 30.49 11.64
C ARG A 418 11.93 30.85 12.15
N LEU A 419 12.96 30.07 11.80
CA LEU A 419 14.34 30.41 12.11
C LEU A 419 14.74 31.74 11.46
N LEU A 420 14.33 31.95 10.21
CA LEU A 420 14.57 33.20 9.49
C LEU A 420 13.83 34.37 10.15
N ALA A 421 12.57 34.18 10.54
CA ALA A 421 11.79 35.22 11.23
C ALA A 421 12.42 35.64 12.57
N ARG A 422 12.98 34.69 13.34
CA ARG A 422 13.69 35.00 14.61
C ARG A 422 15.00 35.75 14.40
N LYS A 423 15.79 35.35 13.40
CA LYS A 423 17.02 36.09 13.06
C LYS A 423 16.73 37.52 12.65
N GLN A 424 15.55 37.78 12.07
CA GLN A 424 15.13 39.14 11.74
C GLN A 424 14.70 39.91 13.00
N SER A 425 14.00 39.30 13.96
CA SER A 425 13.62 40.00 15.20
C SER A 425 14.82 40.37 16.07
N ASP A 426 15.81 39.48 16.19
CA ASP A 426 16.99 39.69 17.05
C ASP A 426 17.97 40.75 16.49
N VAL A 427 17.74 41.27 15.28
CA VAL A 427 18.54 42.34 14.65
C VAL A 427 17.95 43.73 14.94
N PHE A 428 16.70 43.79 15.42
CA PHE A 428 16.00 45.05 15.72
C PHE A 428 15.83 45.34 17.22
N ASP A 429 16.24 44.41 18.08
CA ASP A 429 16.42 44.59 19.53
C ASP A 429 17.91 44.77 19.85
#